data_AF-A0A972VDI9-F1
#
_entry.id   AF-A0A972VDI9-F1
#
_cell.length_a   1.000
_cell.length_b   1.000
_cell.length_c   1.000
_cell.angle_alpha   90.00
_cell.angle_beta   90.00
_cell.angle_gamma   90.00
#
_symmetry.space_group_name_H-M   'P 1'
#
loop_
_entity.id
_entity.type
_entity.pdbx_description
1 polymer ?
#
loop_
_entity_poly.entity_id
_entity_poly.type
_entity_poly.pdbx_seq_one_letter_code
_entity_poly.pdbx_strand_id
1 'polypeptide(L)'
;MFRVIWTSRDGSKLAKSQDEIEYDNPNLGYLDWQENRELIRLQAVQLASALVMQSQKSFSPDQHGLLRGWLLNGIDLAKVSPKGKRTFEKSFQRLLKVSCDAGLNQIIALGQEMESKSTVGQRQEIVEFCLHLICLIEPLPTTSLVTLQKIAILWQIDTSQFSIILEKVVSIDRLRDIDPMVLAGMTENMSPNQVLKQLNRAYAKWNGRITHSDKAVQRQAEDMISWIAQARGRTQTS
;
A
#
# COMPACT_ATOMS: atom_id res chain seq x y z
N MET A 1 7.13 -26.74 -20.57
CA MET A 1 7.26 -27.81 -21.59
C MET A 1 7.45 -27.17 -22.96
N PHE A 2 8.65 -27.27 -23.55
CA PHE A 2 8.93 -26.77 -24.89
C PHE A 2 9.39 -27.92 -25.77
N ARG A 3 8.67 -28.16 -26.88
CA ARG A 3 9.03 -29.17 -27.88
C ARG A 3 9.34 -28.48 -29.18
N VAL A 4 10.61 -28.49 -29.58
CA VAL A 4 11.04 -27.90 -30.84
C VAL A 4 11.20 -29.01 -31.87
N ILE A 5 10.48 -28.90 -32.99
CA ILE A 5 10.60 -29.82 -34.13
C ILE A 5 10.97 -28.98 -35.35
N TRP A 6 12.07 -29.35 -35.99
CA TRP A 6 12.53 -28.71 -37.22
C TRP A 6 12.14 -29.60 -38.39
N THR A 7 11.34 -29.06 -39.30
CA THR A 7 10.90 -29.73 -40.53
C THR A 7 11.42 -28.99 -41.76
N SER A 8 11.82 -29.76 -42.76
CA SER A 8 12.14 -29.27 -44.10
C SER A 8 10.90 -28.66 -44.78
N ARG A 9 11.10 -27.89 -45.86
CA ARG A 9 10.01 -27.35 -46.70
C ARG A 9 9.11 -28.43 -47.30
N ASP A 10 9.59 -29.66 -47.43
CA ASP A 10 8.83 -30.83 -47.91
C ASP A 10 8.12 -31.60 -46.78
N GLY A 11 8.18 -31.10 -45.54
CA GLY A 11 7.54 -31.72 -44.37
C GLY A 11 8.33 -32.87 -43.75
N SER A 12 9.50 -33.23 -44.29
CA SER A 12 10.36 -34.25 -43.67
C SER A 12 10.98 -33.73 -42.37
N LYS A 13 10.98 -34.56 -41.32
CA LYS A 13 11.55 -34.22 -40.01
C LYS A 13 13.07 -34.23 -40.10
N LEU A 14 13.70 -33.08 -39.88
CA LEU A 14 15.16 -32.91 -39.99
C LEU A 14 15.88 -33.17 -38.67
N ALA A 15 15.23 -32.88 -37.55
CA ALA A 15 15.75 -33.16 -36.22
C ALA A 15 14.62 -33.45 -35.24
N LYS A 16 14.91 -34.32 -34.27
CA LYS A 16 14.04 -34.65 -33.14
C LYS A 16 14.87 -34.45 -31.88
N SER A 17 14.33 -33.78 -30.86
CA SER A 17 15.01 -33.72 -29.56
C SER A 17 15.09 -35.13 -28.96
N GLN A 18 16.24 -35.46 -28.41
CA GLN A 18 16.52 -36.79 -27.86
C GLN A 18 16.27 -36.83 -26.35
N ASP A 19 16.41 -35.69 -25.67
CA ASP A 19 16.17 -35.52 -24.24
C ASP A 19 15.22 -34.38 -23.95
N GLU A 20 14.45 -34.55 -22.87
CA GLU A 20 13.59 -33.55 -22.27
C GLU A 20 14.20 -33.20 -20.91
N ILE A 21 14.52 -31.92 -20.71
CA ILE A 21 15.02 -31.44 -19.42
C ILE A 21 13.88 -30.65 -18.78
N GLU A 22 13.43 -31.14 -17.63
CA GLU A 22 12.51 -30.41 -16.78
C GLU A 22 13.32 -29.31 -16.07
N TYR A 23 13.18 -28.08 -16.56
CA TYR A 23 13.82 -26.91 -15.96
C TYR A 23 12.75 -26.10 -15.23
N ASP A 24 12.82 -26.12 -13.90
CA ASP A 24 12.05 -25.22 -13.06
C ASP A 24 12.82 -23.90 -12.97
N ASN A 25 12.26 -22.82 -13.52
CA ASN A 25 12.91 -21.52 -13.48
C ASN A 25 12.69 -20.94 -12.07
N PRO A 26 13.74 -20.80 -11.24
CA PRO A 26 13.57 -20.26 -9.89
C PRO A 26 13.18 -18.77 -9.91
N ASN A 27 13.27 -18.11 -11.06
CA ASN A 27 12.93 -16.70 -11.24
C ASN A 27 11.57 -16.56 -11.90
N LEU A 28 10.80 -15.56 -11.45
CA LEU A 28 9.52 -15.17 -12.03
C LEU A 28 9.65 -14.91 -13.54
N GLY A 29 8.98 -15.74 -14.34
CA GLY A 29 8.88 -15.58 -15.79
C GLY A 29 7.85 -14.50 -16.17
N TYR A 30 7.86 -14.06 -17.43
CA TYR A 30 6.99 -12.98 -17.91
C TYR A 30 5.49 -13.23 -17.72
N LEU A 31 5.04 -14.49 -17.84
CA LEU A 31 3.64 -14.85 -17.60
C LEU A 31 3.29 -14.77 -16.12
N ASP A 32 4.18 -15.26 -15.25
CA ASP A 32 4.05 -15.13 -13.80
C ASP A 32 4.00 -13.66 -13.39
N TRP A 33 4.77 -12.78 -14.05
CA TRP A 33 4.70 -11.33 -13.84
C TRP A 33 3.34 -10.74 -14.15
N GLN A 34 2.71 -11.15 -15.25
CA GLN A 34 1.39 -10.65 -15.64
C GLN A 34 0.30 -11.16 -14.70
N GLU A 35 0.32 -12.45 -14.36
CA GLU A 35 -0.63 -13.05 -13.42
C GLU A 35 -0.47 -12.46 -12.01
N ASN A 36 0.76 -12.29 -11.54
CA ASN A 36 1.04 -11.64 -10.26
C ASN A 36 0.60 -10.18 -10.27
N ARG A 37 0.75 -9.45 -11.38
CA ARG A 37 0.28 -8.06 -11.47
C ARG A 37 -1.24 -7.96 -11.27
N GLU A 38 -2.01 -8.84 -11.90
CA GLU A 38 -3.46 -8.85 -11.73
C GLU A 38 -3.87 -9.32 -10.34
N LEU A 39 -3.18 -10.32 -9.78
CA LEU A 39 -3.40 -10.77 -8.40
C LEU A 39 -3.12 -9.66 -7.38
N ILE A 40 -1.98 -8.98 -7.51
CA ILE A 40 -1.57 -7.87 -6.65
C ILE A 40 -2.58 -6.72 -6.72
N ARG A 41 -3.15 -6.44 -7.91
CA ARG A 41 -4.21 -5.43 -8.06
C ARG A 41 -5.46 -5.80 -7.26
N LEU A 42 -5.89 -7.06 -7.33
CA LEU A 42 -7.03 -7.55 -6.55
C LEU A 42 -6.74 -7.50 -5.05
N GLN A 43 -5.57 -7.96 -4.63
CA GLN A 43 -5.15 -7.96 -3.23
C GLN A 43 -4.99 -6.54 -2.67
N ALA A 44 -4.53 -5.58 -3.48
CA ALA A 44 -4.49 -4.18 -3.10
C ALA A 44 -5.88 -3.60 -2.81
N VAL A 45 -6.89 -3.97 -3.61
CA VAL A 45 -8.29 -3.61 -3.32
C VAL A 45 -8.77 -4.27 -2.03
N GLN A 46 -8.48 -5.56 -1.83
CA GLN A 46 -8.86 -6.25 -0.59
C GLN A 46 -8.25 -5.57 0.63
N LEU A 47 -6.95 -5.27 0.57
CA LEU A 47 -6.23 -4.60 1.63
C LEU A 47 -6.82 -3.21 1.92
N ALA A 48 -6.99 -2.40 0.89
CA ALA A 48 -7.51 -1.04 1.04
C ALA A 48 -8.95 -1.05 1.57
N SER A 49 -9.79 -1.95 1.08
CA SER A 49 -11.15 -2.15 1.58
C SER A 49 -11.15 -2.54 3.05
N ALA A 50 -10.32 -3.49 3.46
CA ALA A 50 -10.24 -3.92 4.85
C ALA A 50 -9.77 -2.78 5.77
N LEU A 51 -8.75 -2.01 5.37
CA LEU A 51 -8.26 -0.85 6.12
C LEU A 51 -9.34 0.23 6.32
N VAL A 52 -10.12 0.51 5.28
CA VAL A 52 -11.23 1.47 5.36
C VAL A 52 -12.33 0.97 6.29
N MET A 53 -12.67 -0.32 6.22
CA MET A 53 -13.72 -0.93 7.06
C MET A 53 -13.35 -1.03 8.55
N GLN A 54 -12.07 -0.88 8.91
CA GLN A 54 -11.67 -0.74 10.32
C GLN A 54 -12.23 0.52 10.98
N SER A 55 -12.64 1.52 10.20
CA SER A 55 -13.00 2.85 10.72
C SER A 55 -14.37 3.34 10.27
N GLN A 56 -15.01 2.68 9.30
CA GLN A 56 -16.36 3.00 8.87
C GLN A 56 -17.13 1.74 8.43
N LYS A 57 -18.46 1.83 8.42
CA LYS A 57 -19.35 0.68 8.14
C LYS A 57 -19.63 0.45 6.65
N SER A 58 -19.40 1.44 5.80
CA SER A 58 -19.75 1.39 4.38
C SER A 58 -18.86 2.32 3.56
N PHE A 59 -18.68 2.02 2.28
CA PHE A 59 -17.93 2.88 1.36
C PHE A 59 -18.76 4.08 0.87
N SER A 60 -18.11 5.24 0.74
CA SER A 60 -18.67 6.41 0.05
C SER A 60 -18.62 6.21 -1.48
N PRO A 61 -19.39 7.00 -2.27
CA PRO A 61 -19.33 6.96 -3.73
C PRO A 61 -17.91 7.21 -4.27
N ASP A 62 -17.17 8.14 -3.67
CA ASP A 62 -15.80 8.47 -4.08
C ASP A 62 -14.83 7.31 -3.81
N GLN A 63 -14.98 6.63 -2.67
CA GLN A 63 -14.19 5.44 -2.36
C GLN A 63 -14.50 4.28 -3.31
N HIS A 64 -15.78 4.07 -3.63
CA HIS A 64 -16.17 3.11 -4.67
C HIS A 64 -15.54 3.46 -6.02
N GLY A 65 -15.51 4.74 -6.38
CA GLY A 65 -14.87 5.26 -7.58
C GLY A 65 -13.38 4.95 -7.63
N LEU A 66 -12.64 5.21 -6.54
CA LEU A 66 -11.21 4.92 -6.45
C LEU A 66 -10.90 3.42 -6.51
N LEU A 67 -11.61 2.59 -5.73
CA LEU A 67 -11.44 1.13 -5.73
C LEU A 67 -11.68 0.54 -7.12
N ARG A 68 -12.75 1.02 -7.79
CA ARG A 68 -13.09 0.61 -9.15
C ARG A 68 -12.06 1.09 -10.17
N GLY A 69 -11.63 2.35 -10.07
CA GLY A 69 -10.64 2.95 -10.96
C GLY A 69 -9.30 2.22 -10.90
N TRP A 70 -8.88 1.79 -9.71
CA TRP A 70 -7.67 1.00 -9.52
C TRP A 70 -7.70 -0.33 -10.28
N LEU A 71 -8.78 -1.11 -10.14
CA LEU A 71 -8.93 -2.40 -10.84
C LEU A 71 -9.01 -2.24 -12.36
N LEU A 72 -9.56 -1.13 -12.82
CA LEU A 72 -9.74 -0.86 -14.24
C LEU A 72 -8.59 -0.06 -14.84
N ASN A 73 -7.52 0.18 -14.08
CA ASN A 73 -6.42 0.99 -14.57
C ASN A 73 -5.75 0.32 -15.79
N GLY A 74 -5.87 0.98 -16.95
CA GLY A 74 -5.45 0.46 -18.26
C GLY A 74 -6.52 -0.31 -19.04
N ILE A 75 -7.74 -0.43 -18.51
CA ILE A 75 -8.89 -1.07 -19.16
C ILE A 75 -9.89 -0.01 -19.60
N ASP A 76 -10.09 0.10 -20.91
CA ASP A 76 -11.13 0.96 -21.48
C ASP A 76 -12.50 0.28 -21.37
N LEU A 77 -13.24 0.61 -20.30
CA LEU A 77 -14.60 0.12 -20.09
C LEU A 77 -15.55 0.47 -21.24
N ALA A 78 -15.31 1.52 -22.03
CA ALA A 78 -16.20 1.86 -23.14
C ALA A 78 -16.19 0.76 -24.21
N LYS A 79 -15.08 0.03 -24.35
CA LYS A 79 -14.90 -1.10 -25.29
C LYS A 79 -15.40 -2.44 -24.74
N VAL A 80 -15.74 -2.51 -23.45
CA VAL A 80 -16.24 -3.75 -22.82
C VAL A 80 -17.73 -3.90 -23.05
N SER A 81 -18.16 -5.10 -23.44
CA SER A 81 -19.57 -5.42 -23.66
C SER A 81 -20.44 -5.18 -22.41
N PRO A 82 -21.74 -4.87 -22.55
CA PRO A 82 -22.65 -4.71 -21.41
C PRO A 82 -22.68 -5.93 -20.48
N LYS A 83 -22.57 -7.14 -21.03
CA LYS A 83 -22.47 -8.39 -20.26
C LYS A 83 -21.18 -8.43 -19.44
N GLY A 84 -20.05 -8.06 -20.04
CA GLY A 84 -18.76 -7.97 -19.35
C GLY A 84 -18.78 -6.98 -18.18
N LYS A 85 -19.38 -5.80 -18.39
CA LYS A 85 -19.56 -4.78 -17.32
C LYS A 85 -20.37 -5.32 -16.14
N ARG A 86 -21.48 -6.02 -16.40
CA ARG A 86 -22.31 -6.64 -15.36
C ARG A 86 -21.58 -7.73 -14.60
N THR A 87 -20.79 -8.55 -15.29
CA THR A 87 -19.97 -9.59 -14.65
C THR A 87 -18.90 -8.97 -13.75
N PHE A 88 -18.19 -7.95 -14.24
CA PHE A 88 -17.22 -7.20 -13.44
C PHE A 88 -17.85 -6.64 -12.17
N GLU A 89 -19.00 -5.96 -12.28
CA GLU A 89 -19.66 -5.36 -11.13
C GLU A 89 -20.02 -6.41 -10.07
N LYS A 90 -20.56 -7.57 -10.49
CA LYS A 90 -20.86 -8.67 -9.56
C LYS A 90 -19.61 -9.19 -8.85
N SER A 91 -18.51 -9.37 -9.57
CA SER A 91 -17.25 -9.84 -9.01
C SER A 91 -16.63 -8.80 -8.06
N PHE A 92 -16.70 -7.52 -8.43
CA PHE A 92 -16.24 -6.40 -7.61
C PHE A 92 -17.01 -6.32 -6.29
N GLN A 93 -18.33 -6.36 -6.32
CA GLN A 93 -19.15 -6.35 -5.11
C GLN A 93 -18.87 -7.55 -4.20
N ARG A 94 -18.64 -8.73 -4.79
CA ARG A 94 -18.22 -9.92 -4.02
C ARG A 94 -16.86 -9.72 -3.36
N LEU A 95 -15.89 -9.15 -4.08
CA LEU A 95 -14.56 -8.85 -3.57
C LEU A 95 -14.62 -7.93 -2.36
N LEU A 96 -15.38 -6.83 -2.47
CA LEU A 96 -15.56 -5.88 -1.37
C LEU A 96 -16.16 -6.58 -0.15
N LYS A 97 -17.23 -7.36 -0.34
CA LYS A 97 -17.90 -8.06 0.77
C LYS A 97 -16.93 -8.96 1.55
N VAL A 98 -16.14 -9.78 0.86
CA VAL A 98 -15.14 -10.67 1.50
C VAL A 98 -14.09 -9.86 2.28
N SER A 99 -13.74 -8.68 1.78
CA SER A 99 -12.70 -7.83 2.37
C SER A 99 -13.21 -7.09 3.62
N CYS A 100 -14.51 -6.77 3.69
CA CYS A 100 -15.10 -6.10 4.85
C CYS A 100 -15.10 -6.95 6.11
N ASP A 101 -15.16 -8.27 5.97
CA ASP A 101 -15.19 -9.20 7.11
C ASP A 101 -13.77 -9.51 7.64
N ALA A 102 -12.73 -8.89 7.07
CA ALA A 102 -11.35 -9.21 7.37
C ALA A 102 -10.88 -8.63 8.72
N GLY A 103 -10.44 -9.51 9.63
CA GLY A 103 -9.80 -9.11 10.88
C GLY A 103 -8.36 -8.62 10.69
N LEU A 104 -7.79 -7.96 11.71
CA LEU A 104 -6.41 -7.42 11.67
C LEU A 104 -5.35 -8.47 11.26
N ASN A 105 -5.45 -9.70 11.78
CA ASN A 105 -4.52 -10.77 11.43
C ASN A 105 -4.60 -11.16 9.95
N GLN A 106 -5.79 -11.11 9.35
CA GLN A 106 -5.99 -11.41 7.94
C GLN A 106 -5.44 -10.28 7.06
N ILE A 107 -5.60 -9.03 7.50
CA ILE A 107 -4.99 -7.85 6.85
C ILE A 107 -3.46 -7.96 6.83
N ILE A 108 -2.85 -8.35 7.96
CA ILE A 108 -1.41 -8.55 8.06
C ILE A 108 -0.95 -9.72 7.19
N ALA A 109 -1.67 -10.85 7.21
CA ALA A 109 -1.36 -12.02 6.39
C ALA A 109 -1.44 -11.70 4.88
N LEU A 110 -2.45 -10.94 4.46
CA LEU A 110 -2.57 -10.45 3.09
C LEU A 110 -1.36 -9.57 2.72
N GLY A 111 -0.93 -8.69 3.62
CA GLY A 111 0.29 -7.91 3.44
C GLY A 111 1.53 -8.79 3.22
N GLN A 112 1.73 -9.81 4.05
CA GLN A 112 2.86 -10.74 3.92
C GLN A 112 2.85 -11.51 2.60
N GLU A 113 1.67 -11.97 2.15
CA GLU A 113 1.55 -12.67 0.87
C GLU A 113 1.97 -11.77 -0.31
N MET A 114 1.51 -10.51 -0.28
CA MET A 114 1.85 -9.52 -1.30
C MET A 114 3.32 -9.16 -1.33
N GLU A 115 4.03 -9.18 -0.19
CA GLU A 115 5.46 -8.87 -0.13
C GLU A 115 6.25 -9.77 -1.09
N SER A 116 6.01 -11.08 -1.04
CA SER A 116 6.75 -12.07 -1.84
C SER A 116 6.56 -11.93 -3.36
N LYS A 117 5.48 -11.28 -3.80
CA LYS A 117 5.05 -11.21 -5.21
C LYS A 117 5.25 -9.82 -5.83
N SER A 118 5.45 -8.80 -5.02
CA SER A 118 5.47 -7.40 -5.45
C SER A 118 6.86 -6.77 -5.43
N THR A 119 7.12 -5.91 -6.42
CA THR A 119 8.29 -5.02 -6.42
C THR A 119 8.14 -3.89 -5.42
N VAL A 120 9.26 -3.27 -5.02
CA VAL A 120 9.26 -2.08 -4.14
C VAL A 120 8.39 -0.95 -4.70
N GLY A 121 8.46 -0.69 -6.01
CA GLY A 121 7.62 0.33 -6.65
C GLY A 121 6.12 0.04 -6.53
N GLN A 122 5.70 -1.21 -6.78
CA GLN A 122 4.31 -1.62 -6.61
C GLN A 122 3.85 -1.49 -5.15
N ARG A 123 4.69 -1.83 -4.17
CA ARG A 123 4.36 -1.67 -2.75
C ARG A 123 4.11 -0.20 -2.39
N GLN A 124 4.95 0.71 -2.91
CA GLN A 124 4.76 2.15 -2.71
C GLN A 124 3.47 2.66 -3.36
N GLU A 125 3.17 2.24 -4.59
CA GLU A 125 1.91 2.57 -5.27
C GLU A 125 0.68 2.08 -4.49
N ILE A 126 0.75 0.87 -3.91
CA ILE A 126 -0.33 0.32 -3.10
C ILE A 126 -0.52 1.10 -1.80
N VAL A 127 0.57 1.48 -1.13
CA VAL A 127 0.50 2.32 0.07
C VAL A 127 -0.14 3.67 -0.26
N GLU A 128 0.28 4.32 -1.34
CA GLU A 128 -0.29 5.58 -1.81
C GLU A 128 -1.79 5.45 -2.11
N PHE A 129 -2.18 4.38 -2.79
CA PHE A 129 -3.57 4.05 -3.07
C PHE A 129 -4.41 3.86 -1.80
N CYS A 130 -3.90 3.12 -0.82
CA CYS A 130 -4.58 2.93 0.47
C CYS A 130 -4.76 4.27 1.20
N LEU A 131 -3.74 5.15 1.16
CA LEU A 131 -3.81 6.48 1.78
C LEU A 131 -4.88 7.35 1.12
N HIS A 132 -4.98 7.35 -0.21
CA HIS A 132 -6.03 8.11 -0.91
C HIS A 132 -7.43 7.71 -0.44
N LEU A 133 -7.66 6.42 -0.18
CA LEU A 133 -8.95 5.92 0.32
C LEU A 133 -9.20 6.29 1.79
N ILE A 134 -8.18 6.09 2.65
CA ILE A 134 -8.25 6.42 4.07
C ILE A 134 -8.53 7.92 4.25
N CYS A 135 -7.93 8.76 3.41
CA CYS A 135 -8.15 10.21 3.46
C CYS A 135 -9.58 10.61 3.12
N LEU A 136 -10.37 9.79 2.42
CA LEU A 136 -11.78 10.13 2.19
C LEU A 136 -12.66 9.97 3.45
N ILE A 137 -12.12 9.42 4.53
CA ILE A 137 -12.84 9.26 5.81
C ILE A 137 -12.64 10.52 6.66
N GLU A 138 -13.73 11.02 7.24
CA GLU A 138 -13.72 12.10 8.22
C GLU A 138 -14.37 11.65 9.54
N PRO A 139 -13.71 11.84 10.71
CA PRO A 139 -12.33 12.31 10.87
C PRO A 139 -11.29 11.29 10.36
N LEU A 140 -10.05 11.73 10.15
CA LEU A 140 -9.00 10.87 9.59
C LEU A 140 -8.66 9.71 10.55
N PRO A 141 -8.77 8.44 10.13
CA PRO A 141 -8.70 7.33 11.06
C PRO A 141 -7.27 6.91 11.39
N THR A 142 -6.86 7.18 12.62
CA THR A 142 -5.54 6.82 13.15
C THR A 142 -5.30 5.31 13.17
N THR A 143 -6.33 4.49 13.43
CA THR A 143 -6.22 3.02 13.46
C THR A 143 -5.85 2.43 12.10
N SER A 144 -6.48 2.89 11.01
CA SER A 144 -6.15 2.49 9.65
C SER A 144 -4.75 2.96 9.24
N LEU A 145 -4.36 4.18 9.61
CA LEU A 145 -3.03 4.72 9.33
C LEU A 145 -1.92 3.93 10.03
N VAL A 146 -2.09 3.61 11.31
CA VAL A 146 -1.14 2.78 12.09
C VAL A 146 -1.03 1.38 11.48
N THR A 147 -2.17 0.78 11.10
CA THR A 147 -2.18 -0.55 10.47
C THR A 147 -1.46 -0.52 9.11
N LEU A 148 -1.72 0.49 8.29
CA LEU A 148 -1.05 0.66 7.01
C LEU A 148 0.46 0.91 7.18
N GLN A 149 0.87 1.68 8.18
CA GLN A 149 2.29 1.88 8.49
C GLN A 149 2.98 0.58 8.91
N LYS A 150 2.31 -0.28 9.71
CA LYS A 150 2.84 -1.60 10.06
C LYS A 150 3.06 -2.46 8.81
N ILE A 151 2.12 -2.43 7.86
CA ILE A 151 2.24 -3.14 6.58
C ILE A 151 3.37 -2.55 5.72
N ALA A 152 3.49 -1.23 5.66
CA ALA A 152 4.58 -0.57 4.94
C ALA A 152 5.96 -1.00 5.47
N ILE A 153 6.12 -1.09 6.80
CA ILE A 153 7.34 -1.58 7.42
C ILE A 153 7.62 -3.05 7.05
N LEU A 154 6.60 -3.91 7.06
CA LEU A 154 6.74 -5.31 6.58
C LEU A 154 7.19 -5.37 5.13
N TRP A 155 6.76 -4.41 4.32
CA TRP A 155 7.13 -4.25 2.91
C TRP A 155 8.48 -3.58 2.68
N GLN A 156 9.26 -3.36 3.74
CA GLN A 156 10.55 -2.69 3.71
C GLN A 156 10.47 -1.23 3.23
N ILE A 157 9.28 -0.62 3.34
CA ILE A 157 9.08 0.82 3.22
C ILE A 157 9.33 1.40 4.60
N ASP A 158 10.52 1.97 4.79
CA ASP A 158 10.88 2.56 6.06
C ASP A 158 9.96 3.75 6.42
N THR A 159 9.97 4.10 7.70
CA THR A 159 9.16 5.19 8.24
C THR A 159 9.33 6.51 7.49
N SER A 160 10.54 6.83 7.03
CA SER A 160 10.79 8.09 6.33
C SER A 160 10.17 8.11 4.93
N GLN A 161 10.23 6.99 4.21
CA GLN A 161 9.53 6.82 2.93
C GLN A 161 8.02 6.87 3.11
N PHE A 162 7.49 6.19 4.13
CA PHE A 162 6.06 6.25 4.45
C PHE A 162 5.60 7.69 4.73
N SER A 163 6.37 8.45 5.52
CA SER A 163 6.05 9.87 5.78
C SER A 163 6.07 10.72 4.51
N ILE A 164 6.95 10.44 3.55
CA ILE A 164 6.97 11.16 2.25
C ILE A 164 5.69 10.87 1.47
N ILE A 165 5.26 9.61 1.39
CA ILE A 165 4.00 9.24 0.71
C ILE A 165 2.80 9.86 1.43
N LEU A 166 2.79 9.83 2.77
CA LEU A 166 1.75 10.47 3.57
C LEU A 166 1.67 11.98 3.31
N GLU A 167 2.80 12.68 3.33
CA GLU A 167 2.85 14.13 3.05
C GLU A 167 2.46 14.46 1.60
N LYS A 168 2.68 13.55 0.66
CA LYS A 168 2.26 13.70 -0.74
C LYS A 168 0.74 13.58 -0.89
N VAL A 169 0.12 12.68 -0.15
CA VAL A 169 -1.32 12.35 -0.30
C VAL A 169 -2.20 13.21 0.61
N VAL A 170 -1.74 13.52 1.82
CA VAL A 170 -2.53 14.20 2.84
C VAL A 170 -2.19 15.68 2.86
N SER A 171 -3.21 16.52 2.67
CA SER A 171 -3.06 17.98 2.81
C SER A 171 -2.51 18.35 4.19
N ILE A 172 -1.65 19.37 4.23
CA ILE A 172 -1.01 19.88 5.45
C ILE A 172 -2.02 20.15 6.57
N ASP A 173 -3.18 20.72 6.24
CA ASP A 173 -4.23 21.03 7.22
C ASP A 173 -4.76 19.78 7.93
N ARG A 174 -4.84 18.65 7.22
CA ARG A 174 -5.35 17.39 7.77
C ARG A 174 -4.28 16.59 8.51
N LEU A 175 -3.02 16.80 8.17
CA LEU A 175 -1.91 16.23 8.94
C LEU A 175 -1.90 16.77 10.38
N ARG A 176 -2.47 17.95 10.65
CA ARG A 176 -2.57 18.52 12.01
C ARG A 176 -3.38 17.65 12.97
N ASP A 177 -4.44 17.02 12.47
CA ASP A 177 -5.35 16.20 13.29
C ASP A 177 -4.83 14.77 13.50
N ILE A 178 -3.71 14.41 12.86
CA ILE A 178 -3.09 13.10 13.02
C ILE A 178 -2.30 13.07 14.32
N ASP A 179 -2.39 11.94 15.04
CA ASP A 179 -1.54 11.68 16.19
C ASP A 179 -0.07 11.97 15.84
N PRO A 180 0.56 12.92 16.54
CA PRO A 180 1.99 13.22 16.45
C PRO A 180 2.91 11.99 16.45
N MET A 181 2.53 10.91 17.13
CA MET A 181 3.26 9.64 17.13
C MET A 181 3.27 8.97 15.75
N VAL A 182 2.13 9.01 15.05
CA VAL A 182 1.98 8.48 13.68
C VAL A 182 2.73 9.35 12.67
N LEU A 183 2.68 10.68 12.84
CA LEU A 183 3.44 11.63 12.00
C LEU A 183 4.95 11.48 12.16
N ALA A 184 5.41 11.24 13.39
CA ALA A 184 6.80 10.92 13.67
C ALA A 184 7.14 9.46 13.33
N GLY A 185 6.13 8.67 12.99
CA GLY A 185 6.17 7.28 12.57
C GLY A 185 6.78 6.35 13.62
N MET A 186 6.41 6.61 14.87
CA MET A 186 6.70 5.77 16.01
C MET A 186 5.62 4.70 16.15
N THR A 187 6.02 3.52 16.60
CA THR A 187 5.10 2.44 16.93
C THR A 187 5.28 2.03 18.39
N GLU A 188 4.23 1.52 19.02
CA GLU A 188 4.24 1.13 20.44
C GLU A 188 5.28 0.05 20.79
N ASN A 189 5.77 -0.68 19.78
CA ASN A 189 6.74 -1.77 19.95
C ASN A 189 8.21 -1.30 19.89
N MET A 190 8.46 0.01 19.71
CA MET A 190 9.82 0.53 19.64
C MET A 190 10.49 0.53 21.01
N SER A 191 11.76 0.11 21.07
CA SER A 191 12.56 0.22 22.29
C SER A 191 12.81 1.70 22.65
N PRO A 192 13.09 2.03 23.93
CA PRO A 192 13.34 3.42 24.34
C PRO A 192 14.41 4.12 23.51
N ASN A 193 15.48 3.40 23.13
CA ASN A 193 16.54 3.92 22.26
C ASN A 193 16.07 4.19 20.82
N GLN A 194 15.18 3.34 20.28
CA GLN A 194 14.57 3.56 18.97
C GLN A 194 13.63 4.76 18.98
N VAL A 195 12.84 4.91 20.06
CA VAL A 195 11.96 6.07 20.26
C VAL A 195 12.78 7.37 20.30
N LEU A 196 13.86 7.42 21.08
CA LEU A 196 14.74 8.61 21.14
C LEU A 196 15.37 8.94 19.78
N LYS A 197 15.85 7.94 19.05
CA LYS A 197 16.42 8.13 17.70
C LYS A 197 15.38 8.69 16.73
N GLN A 198 14.15 8.19 16.81
CA GLN A 198 13.04 8.66 15.97
C GLN A 198 12.58 10.07 16.36
N LEU A 199 12.51 10.39 17.65
CA LEU A 199 12.22 11.73 18.17
C LEU A 199 13.27 12.74 17.70
N ASN A 200 14.55 12.37 17.68
CA ASN A 200 15.63 13.23 17.18
C ASN A 200 15.52 13.52 15.68
N ARG A 201 15.19 12.50 14.88
CA ARG A 201 14.96 12.66 13.43
C ARG A 201 13.75 13.53 13.15
N ALA A 202 12.63 13.28 13.83
CA ALA A 202 11.43 14.10 13.73
C ALA A 202 11.74 15.56 14.13
N TYR A 203 12.48 15.77 15.22
CA TYR A 203 12.86 17.11 15.66
C TYR A 203 13.68 17.84 14.60
N ALA A 204 14.72 17.21 14.05
CA ALA A 204 15.55 17.84 13.01
C ALA A 204 14.72 18.23 11.77
N LYS A 205 13.81 17.35 11.34
CA LYS A 205 12.90 17.59 10.21
C LYS A 205 11.98 18.79 10.47
N TRP A 206 11.30 18.79 11.61
CA TRP A 206 10.30 19.84 11.92
C TRP A 206 10.96 21.16 12.32
N ASN A 207 12.12 21.13 12.98
CA ASN A 207 12.88 22.34 13.29
C ASN A 207 13.32 23.09 12.03
N GLY A 208 13.67 22.37 10.96
CA GLY A 208 13.94 22.97 9.65
C GLY A 208 12.73 23.61 8.98
N ARG A 209 11.50 23.31 9.44
CA ARG A 209 10.24 23.83 8.89
C ARG A 209 9.66 25.01 9.70
N ILE A 210 10.24 25.39 10.85
CA ILE A 210 9.78 26.56 11.62
C ILE A 210 9.88 27.86 10.81
N THR A 211 10.91 28.00 9.99
CA THR A 211 11.12 29.21 9.18
C THR A 211 10.48 29.12 7.79
N HIS A 212 9.54 28.20 7.59
CA HIS A 212 8.87 28.03 6.30
C HIS A 212 7.98 29.24 5.99
N SER A 213 7.90 29.64 4.71
CA SER A 213 7.13 30.82 4.29
C SER A 213 5.61 30.63 4.42
N ASP A 214 5.15 29.38 4.37
CA ASP A 214 3.76 29.01 4.63
C ASP A 214 3.47 28.93 6.13
N LYS A 215 2.51 29.74 6.59
CA LYS A 215 2.08 29.81 8.00
C LYS A 215 1.43 28.52 8.50
N ALA A 216 0.79 27.73 7.63
CA ALA A 216 0.21 26.45 8.02
C ALA A 216 1.32 25.45 8.37
N VAL A 217 2.35 25.36 7.52
CA VAL A 217 3.53 24.52 7.73
C VAL A 217 4.32 24.96 8.96
N GLN A 218 4.51 26.26 9.16
CA GLN A 218 5.18 26.80 10.35
C GLN A 218 4.47 26.39 11.64
N ARG A 219 3.16 26.62 11.73
CA ARG A 219 2.38 26.26 12.92
C ARG A 219 2.38 24.76 13.16
N GLN A 220 2.28 23.96 12.10
CA GLN A 220 2.39 22.51 12.23
C GLN A 220 3.77 22.09 12.78
N ALA A 221 4.85 22.73 12.32
CA ALA A 221 6.19 22.48 12.85
C ALA A 221 6.29 22.84 14.34
N GLU A 222 5.69 23.95 14.76
CA GLU A 222 5.62 24.38 16.17
C GLU A 222 4.83 23.37 17.03
N ASP A 223 3.63 22.97 16.58
CA ASP A 223 2.78 21.97 17.24
C ASP A 223 3.57 20.65 17.43
N MET A 224 4.28 20.26 16.39
CA MET A 224 5.03 19.02 16.36
C MET A 224 6.27 19.06 17.26
N ILE A 225 7.00 20.17 17.30
CA ILE A 225 8.14 20.35 18.21
C ILE A 225 7.70 20.35 19.67
N SER A 226 6.57 20.99 19.97
CA SER A 226 5.97 20.98 21.31
C SER A 226 5.65 19.56 21.76
N TRP A 227 5.02 18.75 20.91
CA TRP A 227 4.75 17.35 21.23
C TRP A 227 6.03 16.53 21.40
N ILE A 228 7.05 16.72 20.56
CA ILE A 228 8.34 15.99 20.69
C ILE A 228 8.98 16.29 22.05
N ALA A 229 8.92 17.55 22.50
CA ALA A 229 9.42 17.94 23.81
C ALA A 229 8.67 17.23 24.95
N GLN A 230 7.33 17.13 24.87
CA GLN A 230 6.51 16.39 25.82
C GLN A 230 6.83 14.88 25.81
N ALA A 231 6.95 14.27 24.62
CA ALA A 231 7.28 12.87 24.47
C ALA A 231 8.66 12.53 25.07
N ARG A 232 9.67 13.39 24.87
CA ARG A 232 10.99 13.25 25.49
C ARG A 232 10.94 13.29 27.02
N GLY A 233 10.13 14.20 27.58
CA GLY A 233 9.96 14.31 29.04
C GLY A 233 9.41 13.03 29.67
N ARG A 234 8.50 12.33 28.98
CA ARG A 234 7.93 11.05 29.42
C ARG A 234 8.94 9.91 29.37
N THR A 235 9.81 9.88 28.36
CA THR A 235 10.85 8.84 28.22
C THR A 235 12.04 8.99 29.18
N GLN A 236 12.22 10.15 29.83
CA GLN A 236 13.30 10.39 30.80
C GLN A 236 12.89 10.09 32.26
N THR A 237 11.60 9.88 32.51
CA THR A 237 11.03 9.60 33.83
C THR A 237 10.60 8.14 34.03
N SER A 238 10.78 7.29 33.01
CA SER A 238 10.59 5.83 33.05
C SER A 238 11.94 5.12 32.96
#